data_AF-A0A6M4MBP7-F1
#
_entry.id   AF-A0A6M4MBP7-F1
#
_cell.length_a   1.000
_cell.length_b   1.000
_cell.length_c   1.000
_cell.angle_alpha   90.00
_cell.angle_beta   90.00
_cell.angle_gamma   90.00
#
_symmetry.space_group_name_H-M   'P 1'
#
loop_
_entity.id
_entity.type
_entity.pdbx_description
1 polymer ?
#
loop_
_entity_poly.entity_id
_entity_poly.type
_entity_poly.pdbx_seq_one_letter_code
_entity_poly.pdbx_strand_id
1 'polypeptide(L)'
;MITTAFGYIAALFAIAAILHLLETRSKMAMFKYLPAIVLLYFVVMVCATLNLWQQGPTIDATYKALRNNLLPTMIFLMLLDADLRQIKAKCGHPPLGR
;
A
#
# COMPACT_ATOMS: atom_id res chain seq x y z
N MET A 1 -18.19 10.74 12.16
CA MET A 1 -17.34 9.86 13.00
C MET A 1 -17.64 8.42 12.64
N ILE A 2 -16.83 7.83 11.78
CA ILE A 2 -16.90 6.40 11.48
C ILE A 2 -16.32 5.62 12.68
N THR A 3 -17.08 4.67 13.21
CA THR A 3 -16.70 3.82 14.37
C THR A 3 -16.57 2.33 14.00
N THR A 4 -17.05 1.96 12.82
CA THR A 4 -17.04 0.60 12.30
C THR A 4 -15.77 0.29 11.51
N ALA A 5 -15.22 -0.91 11.70
CA ALA A 5 -14.01 -1.39 11.02
C ALA A 5 -14.15 -1.35 9.48
N PHE A 6 -15.30 -1.77 8.97
CA PHE A 6 -15.57 -1.78 7.54
C PHE A 6 -15.61 -0.37 6.93
N GLY A 7 -16.28 0.58 7.61
CA GLY A 7 -16.34 1.97 7.16
C GLY A 7 -14.96 2.62 7.10
N TYR A 8 -14.09 2.30 8.07
CA TYR A 8 -12.72 2.78 8.08
C TYR A 8 -11.91 2.25 6.89
N ILE A 9 -11.97 0.93 6.63
CA ILE A 9 -11.27 0.31 5.49
C ILE A 9 -11.79 0.87 4.15
N ALA A 10 -13.12 1.00 3.99
CA ALA A 10 -13.73 1.53 2.78
C ALA A 10 -13.29 2.98 2.50
N ALA A 11 -13.25 3.83 3.54
CA ALA A 11 -12.76 5.20 3.43
C ALA A 11 -11.28 5.26 3.02
N LEU A 12 -10.43 4.43 3.64
CA LEU A 12 -9.00 4.36 3.28
C LEU A 12 -8.78 3.94 1.82
N PHE A 13 -9.47 2.89 1.35
CA PHE A 13 -9.38 2.45 -0.03
C PHE A 13 -9.93 3.47 -1.02
N ALA A 14 -11.03 4.17 -0.68
CA ALA A 14 -11.58 5.23 -1.51
C ALA A 14 -10.57 6.38 -1.69
N ILE A 15 -9.95 6.84 -0.59
CA ILE A 15 -8.90 7.87 -0.64
C ILE A 15 -7.70 7.39 -1.46
N ALA A 16 -7.23 6.15 -1.23
CA ALA A 16 -6.13 5.56 -1.98
C ALA A 16 -6.40 5.48 -3.47
N ALA A 17 -7.60 5.04 -3.87
CA ALA A 17 -8.01 4.92 -5.25
C ALA A 17 -8.10 6.30 -5.95
N ILE A 18 -8.72 7.29 -5.29
CA ILE A 18 -8.82 8.66 -5.83
C ILE A 18 -7.42 9.25 -6.03
N LEU A 19 -6.53 9.05 -5.06
CA LEU A 19 -5.18 9.59 -5.12
C LEU A 19 -4.33 8.91 -6.20
N HIS A 20 -4.43 7.58 -6.32
CA HIS A 20 -3.74 6.82 -7.37
C HIS A 20 -4.28 7.15 -8.76
N LEU A 21 -5.59 7.40 -8.89
CA LEU A 21 -6.21 7.87 -10.12
C LEU A 21 -5.71 9.28 -10.49
N LEU A 22 -5.55 10.16 -9.50
CA LEU A 22 -4.95 11.47 -9.69
C LEU A 22 -3.48 11.36 -10.15
N GLU A 23 -2.70 10.48 -9.54
CA GLU A 23 -1.29 10.22 -9.91
C GLU A 23 -1.17 9.72 -11.36
N THR A 24 -2.00 8.74 -11.76
CA THR A 24 -1.94 8.19 -13.12
C THR A 24 -2.44 9.16 -14.20
N ARG A 25 -3.39 10.04 -13.87
CA ARG A 25 -3.89 11.08 -14.80
C ARG A 25 -2.98 12.29 -14.87
N SER A 26 -2.38 12.68 -13.76
CA SER A 26 -1.54 13.86 -13.64
C SER A 26 -0.08 13.45 -13.75
N LYS A 27 0.39 13.19 -14.99
CA LYS A 27 1.81 12.95 -15.33
C LYS A 27 2.71 14.20 -15.10
N MET A 28 2.44 15.01 -14.09
CA MET A 28 3.24 16.18 -13.74
C MET A 28 4.50 15.75 -12.97
N ALA A 29 5.62 16.41 -13.24
CA ALA A 29 6.94 16.11 -12.67
C ALA A 29 7.01 16.11 -11.13
N MET A 30 6.00 16.69 -10.45
CA MET A 30 5.86 16.66 -8.98
C MET A 30 5.64 15.24 -8.42
N PHE A 31 4.98 14.33 -9.15
CA PHE A 31 4.80 12.93 -8.72
C PHE A 31 6.08 12.08 -8.80
N LYS A 32 7.11 12.58 -9.49
CA LYS A 32 8.44 11.94 -9.48
C LYS A 32 9.19 12.20 -8.17
N TYR A 33 8.87 13.30 -7.49
CA TYR A 33 9.44 13.68 -6.19
C TYR A 33 8.59 13.22 -5.01
N LEU A 34 7.26 13.27 -5.12
CA LEU A 34 6.32 12.76 -4.12
C LEU A 34 5.55 11.55 -4.68
N PRO A 35 5.92 10.32 -4.29
CA PRO A 35 5.14 9.14 -4.64
C PRO A 35 3.74 9.21 -4.00
N ALA A 36 2.70 8.66 -4.66
CA ALA A 36 1.33 8.74 -4.13
C ALA A 36 1.18 8.20 -2.70
N ILE A 37 1.99 7.22 -2.28
CA ILE A 37 1.95 6.71 -0.91
C ILE A 37 2.25 7.79 0.14
N VAL A 38 3.09 8.77 -0.18
CA VAL A 38 3.43 9.89 0.72
C VAL A 38 2.28 10.90 0.79
N LEU A 39 1.69 11.23 -0.36
CA LEU A 39 0.50 12.08 -0.42
C LEU A 39 -0.68 11.43 0.32
N LEU A 40 -0.81 10.10 0.24
CA LEU A 40 -1.84 9.36 0.96
C LEU A 40 -1.70 9.58 2.46
N TYR A 41 -0.49 9.46 3.00
CA TYR A 41 -0.22 9.71 4.41
C TYR A 41 -0.66 11.11 4.83
N PHE A 42 -0.32 12.12 4.02
CA PHE A 42 -0.71 13.49 4.30
C PHE A 42 -2.23 13.70 4.29
N VAL A 43 -2.92 13.19 3.27
CA VAL A 43 -4.38 13.28 3.16
C VAL A 43 -5.07 12.56 4.32
N VAL A 44 -4.61 11.35 4.68
CA VAL A 44 -5.14 10.58 5.80
C VAL A 44 -4.95 11.33 7.13
N MET A 45 -3.80 11.98 7.33
CA MET A 45 -3.55 12.82 8.51
C MET A 45 -4.51 14.01 8.59
N VAL A 46 -4.72 14.73 7.48
CA VAL A 46 -5.69 15.83 7.42
C VAL A 46 -7.11 15.33 7.70
N CYS A 47 -7.50 14.20 7.11
CA CYS A 47 -8.79 13.56 7.37
C CYS A 47 -8.96 13.16 8.85
N ALA A 48 -7.90 12.68 9.50
CA ALA A 48 -7.92 12.38 10.92
C ALA A 48 -8.09 13.66 11.77
N THR A 49 -7.44 14.77 11.42
CA THR A 49 -7.64 16.07 12.09
C THR A 49 -9.08 16.58 11.95
N LEU A 50 -9.74 16.31 10.81
CA LEU A 50 -11.16 16.61 10.57
C LEU A 50 -12.12 15.65 11.30
N ASN A 51 -11.63 14.75 12.16
CA ASN A 51 -12.44 13.79 12.93
C ASN A 51 -13.34 12.87 12.05
N LEU A 52 -12.90 12.55 10.83
CA LEU A 52 -13.63 11.65 9.92
C LEU A 52 -13.89 10.27 10.56
N TRP A 53 -12.95 9.77 11.36
CA TRP A 53 -13.04 8.51 12.10
C TRP A 53 -12.59 8.68 13.55
N GLN A 54 -13.16 7.90 14.47
CA GLN A 54 -12.76 7.93 15.88
C GLN A 54 -11.54 7.05 16.14
N GLN A 55 -10.48 7.63 16.71
CA GLN A 55 -9.34 6.88 17.23
C GLN A 55 -9.79 6.09 18.48
N GLY A 56 -10.31 4.88 18.25
CA GLY A 56 -10.79 3.97 19.28
C GLY A 56 -10.19 2.57 19.12
N PRO A 57 -10.40 1.69 20.11
CA PRO A 57 -9.78 0.36 20.15
C PRO A 57 -10.15 -0.51 18.93
N THR A 58 -11.32 -0.26 18.33
CA THR A 58 -11.78 -0.95 17.12
C THR A 58 -10.96 -0.58 15.88
N ILE A 59 -10.59 0.70 15.72
CA ILE A 59 -9.79 1.17 14.59
C ILE A 59 -8.34 0.71 14.73
N ASP A 60 -7.78 0.76 15.94
CA ASP A 60 -6.41 0.27 16.19
C ASP A 60 -6.30 -1.24 15.98
N ALA A 61 -7.28 -2.02 16.45
CA ALA A 61 -7.34 -3.46 16.18
C ALA A 61 -7.43 -3.74 14.68
N THR A 62 -8.25 -2.97 13.95
CA THR A 62 -8.40 -3.09 12.50
C THR A 62 -7.09 -2.73 11.77
N TYR A 63 -6.43 -1.64 12.15
CA TYR A 63 -5.15 -1.23 11.58
C TYR A 63 -4.06 -2.28 11.81
N LYS A 64 -3.99 -2.85 13.02
CA LYS A 64 -3.04 -3.92 13.35
C LYS A 64 -3.33 -5.20 12.54
N ALA A 65 -4.59 -5.59 12.40
CA ALA A 65 -4.99 -6.72 11.58
C ALA A 65 -4.65 -6.49 10.09
N LEU A 66 -4.92 -5.28 9.57
CA LEU A 66 -4.61 -4.92 8.19
C LEU A 66 -3.10 -5.02 7.92
N ARG A 67 -2.27 -4.47 8.81
CA ARG A 67 -0.80 -4.55 8.71
C ARG A 67 -0.29 -5.99 8.77
N ASN A 68 -0.83 -6.79 9.69
CA ASN A 68 -0.43 -8.20 9.85
C ASN A 68 -0.79 -9.06 8.65
N ASN A 69 -1.88 -8.76 7.95
CA ASN A 69 -2.29 -9.49 6.74
C ASN A 69 -1.57 -8.95 5.50
N LEU A 70 -1.45 -7.63 5.35
CA LEU A 70 -0.84 -6.99 4.18
C LEU A 70 0.66 -7.28 4.06
N LEU A 71 1.41 -7.33 5.18
CA LEU A 71 2.86 -7.58 5.15
C LEU A 71 3.21 -8.92 4.48
N PRO A 72 2.64 -10.07 4.92
CA PRO A 72 2.80 -11.34 4.21
C PRO A 72 2.31 -11.29 2.76
N THR A 73 1.19 -10.62 2.49
CA THR A 73 0.68 -10.49 1.11
C THR A 73 1.67 -9.78 0.21
N MET A 74 2.33 -8.71 0.66
CA MET A 74 3.36 -8.02 -0.15
C MET A 74 4.54 -8.93 -0.47
N ILE A 75 5.02 -9.73 0.49
CA ILE A 75 6.10 -10.71 0.26
C ILE A 75 5.66 -11.79 -0.72
N PHE A 76 4.43 -12.30 -0.55
CA PHE A 76 3.87 -13.30 -1.45
C PHE A 76 3.73 -12.78 -2.88
N LEU A 77 3.28 -11.53 -3.05
CA LEU A 77 3.21 -10.88 -4.36
C LEU A 77 4.60 -10.70 -4.99
N MET A 78 5.62 -10.34 -4.20
CA MET A 78 7.00 -10.30 -4.69
C MET A 78 7.52 -11.66 -5.14
N LEU A 79 7.19 -12.75 -4.42
CA LEU A 79 7.55 -14.10 -4.82
C LEU A 79 6.80 -14.56 -6.09
N LEU A 80 5.54 -14.14 -6.26
CA LEU A 80 4.74 -14.45 -7.44
C LEU A 80 5.22 -13.71 -8.69
N ASP A 81 5.66 -12.45 -8.54
CA ASP A 81 6.26 -11.66 -9.61
C ASP A 81 7.68 -12.18 -9.99
N ALA A 82 8.35 -12.84 -9.04
CA ALA A 82 9.63 -13.49 -9.30
C ALA A 82 9.46 -14.72 -10.21
N ASP A 83 9.91 -14.59 -11.46
CA ASP A 83 9.86 -15.66 -12.44
C ASP A 83 10.76 -16.85 -12.03
N LEU A 84 10.13 -17.98 -11.70
CA LEU A 84 10.80 -19.23 -11.33
C LEU A 84 11.79 -19.73 -12.39
N ARG A 85 11.61 -19.38 -13.68
CA ARG A 85 12.58 -19.70 -14.74
C ARG A 85 13.87 -18.91 -14.60
N GLN A 86 13.79 -17.64 -14.23
CA GLN A 86 14.96 -16.80 -13.97
C GLN A 86 15.70 -17.24 -12.71
N ILE A 87 14.96 -17.67 -11.67
CA ILE A 87 15.54 -18.23 -10.45
C ILE A 87 16.28 -19.54 -10.75
N LYS A 88 15.69 -20.44 -11.55
CA LYS A 88 16.34 -21.68 -11.98
C LYS A 88 17.59 -21.42 -12.84
N ALA A 89 17.54 -20.45 -13.74
CA ALA A 89 18.69 -20.11 -14.59
C ALA A 89 19.85 -19.49 -13.81
N LYS A 90 19.56 -18.66 -12.79
CA LYS A 90 20.60 -18.03 -11.94
C LYS A 90 21.14 -18.94 -10.84
N CYS A 91 20.32 -19.80 -10.25
CA CYS A 91 20.74 -20.70 -9.16
C CYS A 91 21.13 -22.11 -9.63
N GLY A 92 20.79 -22.52 -10.86
CA GLY A 92 21.01 -23.86 -11.39
C GLY A 92 22.23 -24.03 -12.28
N HIS A 93 22.90 -22.96 -12.69
CA HIS A 93 24.12 -23.03 -13.49
C HIS A 93 25.17 -22.09 -12.88
N PRO A 94 26.33 -22.59 -12.38
CA PRO A 94 27.45 -21.73 -12.10
C PRO A 94 27.80 -20.98 -13.40
N PRO A 95 28.16 -19.68 -13.35
CA PRO A 95 28.71 -19.01 -14.51
C PRO A 95 29.96 -19.79 -14.91
N LEU A 96 29.89 -20.55 -16.02
CA LEU A 96 31.09 -21.08 -16.65
C LEU A 96 31.95 -19.88 -17.02
N GLY A 97 33.01 -19.70 -16.22
CA GLY A 97 34.09 -18.80 -16.54
C GLY A 97 34.56 -19.07 -17.96
N ARG A 98 34.72 -17.99 -18.71
CA ARG A 98 35.81 -17.95 -19.68
C ARG A 98 37.11 -17.77 -18.93
#